data_AF-A0A3D0DHF8-F1
#
_entry.id   AF-A0A3D0DHF8-F1
#
_cell.length_a   1.000
_cell.length_b   1.000
_cell.length_c   1.000
_cell.angle_alpha   90.00
_cell.angle_beta   90.00
_cell.angle_gamma   90.00
#
_symmetry.space_group_name_H-M   'P 1'
#
loop_
_entity.id
_entity.type
_entity.pdbx_description
1 polymer ?
#
loop_
_entity_poly.entity_id
_entity_poly.type
_entity_poly.pdbx_seq_one_letter_code
_entity_poly.pdbx_strand_id
1 'polypeptide(L)'
;YQKRFEFAEKVKESASKDFARMGLEILSFSLRDFSDKVGYIESLGKPRIAQARGEAAVAEAEAEMEATVKAASARKESDIAKFKAETEIAEANRDYELKRAEYSAMVNTKKAQADLSYEIERQKMNQLLKKEEFSVKMVEKESAIKLEEKEIVRKEKELESTVIKQADARKYQIISETDANAYKLAEEAKGKAAGIRLYGNSEAEAMKAKAAAYADYNDAAKYQMLISIMPELARAVSEPLSKVDKIVMIDSGGDGPSGATRITKQVADVLAQLPTVVESLSGVDLKKLLERFGQGGDKKADPGKKDGEGK
;
A
#
# COMPACT_ATOMS: atom_id res chain seq x y z
N TYR A 1 -71.92 46.71 -110.29
CA TYR A 1 -72.79 47.09 -109.15
C TYR A 1 -72.83 48.60 -108.91
N GLN A 2 -71.69 49.30 -108.88
CA GLN A 2 -71.62 50.73 -108.54
C GLN A 2 -72.37 51.70 -109.48
N LYS A 3 -72.69 51.31 -110.72
CA LYS A 3 -73.39 52.15 -111.73
C LYS A 3 -74.78 51.64 -112.14
N ARG A 4 -75.45 50.87 -111.26
CA ARG A 4 -76.82 50.35 -111.51
C ARG A 4 -77.81 51.48 -111.81
N PHE A 5 -77.68 52.59 -111.09
CA PHE A 5 -78.53 53.78 -111.24
C PHE A 5 -78.36 54.43 -112.62
N GLU A 6 -77.11 54.71 -113.03
CA GLU A 6 -76.79 55.31 -114.34
C GLU A 6 -77.26 54.44 -115.53
N PHE A 7 -77.20 53.11 -115.41
CA PHE A 7 -77.68 52.21 -116.45
C PHE A 7 -79.21 52.23 -116.59
N ALA A 8 -79.93 52.18 -115.47
CA ALA A 8 -81.39 52.21 -115.46
C ALA A 8 -81.95 53.51 -116.07
N GLU A 9 -81.27 54.64 -115.82
CA GLU A 9 -81.63 55.95 -116.37
C GLU A 9 -81.48 55.99 -117.90
N LYS A 10 -80.34 55.53 -118.43
CA LYS A 10 -80.09 55.49 -119.88
C LYS A 10 -81.08 54.58 -120.64
N VAL A 11 -81.45 53.44 -120.05
CA VAL A 11 -82.43 52.53 -120.65
C VAL A 11 -83.82 53.16 -120.65
N LYS A 12 -84.23 53.82 -119.55
CA LYS A 12 -85.49 54.55 -119.48
C LYS A 12 -85.54 55.63 -120.56
N GLU A 13 -84.50 56.45 -120.71
CA GLU A 13 -84.47 57.52 -121.71
C GLU A 13 -84.60 57.00 -123.15
N SER A 14 -83.89 55.92 -123.48
CA SER A 14 -83.96 55.32 -124.82
C SER A 14 -85.34 54.73 -125.10
N ALA A 15 -85.91 53.97 -124.16
CA ALA A 15 -87.21 53.33 -124.35
C ALA A 15 -88.35 54.37 -124.39
N SER A 16 -88.28 55.43 -123.57
CA SER A 16 -89.30 56.48 -123.54
C SER A 16 -89.54 57.11 -124.92
N LYS A 17 -88.51 57.26 -125.76
CA LYS A 17 -88.64 57.81 -127.12
C LYS A 17 -89.44 56.89 -128.05
N ASP A 18 -89.27 55.58 -127.94
CA ASP A 18 -89.97 54.59 -128.77
C ASP A 18 -91.41 54.40 -128.32
N PHE A 19 -91.66 54.31 -127.00
CA PHE A 19 -93.01 54.20 -126.44
C PHE A 19 -93.85 55.46 -126.72
N ALA A 20 -93.25 56.65 -126.69
CA ALA A 20 -93.93 57.90 -127.03
C ALA A 20 -94.47 57.92 -128.48
N ARG A 21 -93.76 57.33 -129.45
CA ARG A 21 -94.23 57.22 -130.84
C ARG A 21 -95.44 56.30 -131.00
N MET A 22 -95.64 55.39 -130.06
CA MET A 22 -96.80 54.50 -129.99
C MET A 22 -97.94 55.08 -129.11
N GLY A 23 -97.76 56.27 -128.54
CA GLY A 23 -98.75 56.94 -127.67
C GLY A 23 -98.75 56.44 -126.21
N LEU A 24 -97.68 55.81 -125.74
CA LEU A 24 -97.55 55.27 -124.38
C LEU A 24 -96.47 56.01 -123.58
N GLU A 25 -96.68 56.23 -122.27
CA GLU A 25 -95.72 56.89 -121.36
C GLU A 25 -95.23 55.93 -120.26
N ILE A 26 -93.92 55.92 -120.01
CA ILE A 26 -93.30 55.08 -118.98
C ILE A 26 -93.26 55.84 -117.65
N LEU A 27 -94.12 55.46 -116.70
CA LEU A 27 -94.20 56.08 -115.37
C LEU A 27 -93.01 55.72 -114.47
N SER A 28 -92.61 54.45 -114.38
CA SER A 28 -91.47 54.02 -113.57
C SER A 28 -90.72 52.86 -114.19
N PHE A 29 -89.39 52.84 -114.00
CA PHE A 29 -88.52 51.76 -114.41
C PHE A 29 -87.62 51.41 -113.22
N SER A 30 -87.67 50.16 -112.74
CA SER A 30 -86.83 49.67 -111.66
C SER A 30 -86.13 48.39 -112.10
N LEU A 31 -84.82 48.35 -111.89
CA LEU A 31 -84.01 47.17 -112.17
C LEU A 31 -84.12 46.21 -110.99
N ARG A 32 -84.76 45.06 -111.17
CA ARG A 32 -84.92 44.07 -110.09
C ARG A 32 -83.68 43.21 -109.93
N ASP A 33 -83.32 42.50 -110.99
CA ASP A 33 -82.16 41.62 -111.01
C ASP A 33 -81.50 41.66 -112.38
N PHE A 34 -80.19 41.41 -112.40
CA PHE A 34 -79.47 41.16 -113.64
C PHE A 34 -78.64 39.91 -113.46
N SER A 35 -78.83 38.99 -114.39
CA SER A 35 -78.11 37.73 -114.43
C SER A 35 -77.54 37.54 -115.82
N ASP A 36 -76.32 37.03 -115.87
CA ASP A 36 -75.62 36.68 -117.11
C ASP A 36 -75.61 35.16 -117.26
N LYS A 37 -75.97 34.65 -118.46
CA LYS A 37 -75.98 33.21 -118.76
C LYS A 37 -74.57 32.61 -118.79
N VAL A 38 -73.54 33.42 -119.05
CA VAL A 38 -72.14 32.97 -119.22
C VAL A 38 -71.33 33.11 -117.91
N GLY A 39 -71.90 33.70 -116.86
CA GLY A 39 -71.28 33.77 -115.53
C GLY A 39 -70.11 34.77 -115.40
N TYR A 40 -70.01 35.76 -116.30
CA TYR A 40 -68.95 36.77 -116.30
C TYR A 40 -68.93 37.61 -115.00
N ILE A 41 -70.11 38.00 -114.53
CA ILE A 41 -70.26 38.86 -113.34
C ILE A 41 -69.80 38.14 -112.06
N GLU A 42 -70.14 36.86 -111.92
CA GLU A 42 -69.71 36.05 -110.78
C GLU A 42 -68.18 35.90 -110.78
N SER A 43 -67.60 35.64 -111.96
CA SER A 43 -66.15 35.51 -112.14
C SER A 43 -65.40 36.79 -111.82
N LEU A 44 -65.99 37.97 -112.10
CA LEU A 44 -65.41 39.26 -111.73
C LEU A 44 -65.39 39.49 -110.20
N GLY A 45 -66.31 38.86 -109.46
CA GLY A 45 -66.38 38.92 -108.00
C GLY A 45 -65.46 37.92 -107.28
N LYS A 46 -65.15 36.78 -107.91
CA LYS A 46 -64.36 35.68 -107.31
C LYS A 46 -63.01 36.14 -106.73
N PRO A 47 -62.17 36.95 -107.43
CA PRO A 47 -60.88 37.40 -106.89
C PRO A 47 -61.03 38.24 -105.62
N ARG A 48 -62.00 39.17 -105.58
CA ARG A 48 -62.23 40.02 -104.40
C ARG A 48 -62.75 39.24 -103.20
N ILE A 49 -63.62 38.25 -103.44
CA ILE A 49 -64.12 37.36 -102.37
C ILE A 49 -62.98 36.48 -101.83
N ALA A 50 -62.12 35.95 -102.71
CA ALA A 50 -60.96 35.16 -102.30
C ALA A 50 -59.95 36.02 -101.50
N GLN A 51 -59.68 37.26 -101.94
CA GLN A 51 -58.84 38.20 -101.22
C GLN A 51 -59.41 38.52 -99.83
N ALA A 52 -60.70 38.88 -99.74
CA ALA A 52 -61.34 39.18 -98.46
C ALA A 52 -61.33 37.97 -97.50
N ARG A 53 -61.54 36.75 -98.02
CA ARG A 53 -61.41 35.52 -97.22
C ARG A 53 -59.98 35.26 -96.77
N GLY A 54 -58.99 35.51 -97.62
CA GLY A 54 -57.58 35.39 -97.27
C GLY A 54 -57.16 36.39 -96.20
N GLU A 55 -57.54 37.65 -96.36
CA GLU A 55 -57.29 38.71 -95.36
C GLU A 55 -57.96 38.39 -94.02
N ALA A 56 -59.20 37.89 -94.03
CA ALA A 56 -59.88 37.45 -92.82
C ALA A 56 -59.16 36.26 -92.15
N ALA A 57 -58.72 35.27 -92.93
CA ALA A 57 -58.00 34.11 -92.38
C ALA A 57 -56.62 34.48 -91.83
N VAL A 58 -55.91 35.42 -92.46
CA VAL A 58 -54.63 35.95 -91.94
C VAL A 58 -54.87 36.72 -90.65
N ALA A 59 -55.88 37.59 -90.59
CA ALA A 59 -56.22 38.34 -89.39
C ALA A 59 -56.63 37.42 -88.22
N GLU A 60 -57.37 36.34 -88.50
CA GLU A 60 -57.73 35.32 -87.49
C GLU A 60 -56.49 34.59 -86.97
N ALA A 61 -55.60 34.14 -87.86
CA ALA A 61 -54.37 33.45 -87.50
C ALA A 61 -53.39 34.36 -86.71
N GLU A 62 -53.28 35.63 -87.10
CA GLU A 62 -52.47 36.62 -86.38
C GLU A 62 -53.04 36.88 -84.97
N ALA A 63 -54.36 37.03 -84.85
CA ALA A 63 -55.02 37.21 -83.56
C ALA A 63 -54.85 35.97 -82.65
N GLU A 64 -54.96 34.76 -83.20
CA GLU A 64 -54.73 33.52 -82.46
C GLU A 64 -53.26 33.36 -82.05
N MET A 65 -52.32 33.67 -82.93
CA MET A 65 -50.88 33.69 -82.62
C MET A 65 -50.58 34.70 -81.50
N GLU A 66 -51.11 35.91 -81.60
CA GLU A 66 -50.89 36.94 -80.58
C GLU A 66 -51.48 36.51 -79.22
N ALA A 67 -52.68 35.92 -79.22
CA ALA A 67 -53.31 35.40 -78.02
C ALA A 67 -52.49 34.27 -77.39
N THR A 68 -51.97 33.33 -78.19
CA THR A 68 -51.14 32.22 -77.69
C THR A 68 -49.78 32.69 -77.19
N VAL A 69 -49.13 33.65 -77.86
CA VAL A 69 -47.87 34.25 -77.42
C VAL A 69 -48.06 35.00 -76.09
N LYS A 70 -49.10 35.82 -75.98
CA LYS A 70 -49.43 36.53 -74.73
C LYS A 70 -49.77 35.55 -73.59
N ALA A 71 -50.52 34.50 -73.88
CA ALA A 71 -50.82 33.47 -72.89
C ALA A 71 -49.55 32.72 -72.45
N ALA A 72 -48.65 32.39 -73.38
CA ALA A 72 -47.39 31.72 -73.08
C ALA A 72 -46.44 32.61 -72.27
N SER A 73 -46.34 33.91 -72.59
CA SER A 73 -45.52 34.85 -71.83
C SER A 73 -46.06 35.05 -70.42
N ALA A 74 -47.38 35.20 -70.27
CA ALA A 74 -48.02 35.32 -68.96
C ALA A 74 -47.82 34.07 -68.09
N ARG A 75 -47.92 32.87 -68.69
CA ARG A 75 -47.61 31.60 -68.00
C ARG A 75 -46.14 31.55 -67.57
N LYS A 76 -45.21 31.85 -68.48
CA LYS A 76 -43.77 31.89 -68.17
C LYS A 76 -43.47 32.84 -67.01
N GLU A 77 -44.05 34.04 -67.00
CA GLU A 77 -43.87 35.00 -65.92
C GLU A 77 -44.47 34.51 -64.60
N SER A 78 -45.66 33.91 -64.63
CA SER A 78 -46.30 33.29 -63.47
C SER A 78 -45.42 32.18 -62.88
N ASP A 79 -44.87 31.32 -63.71
CA ASP A 79 -44.04 30.20 -63.26
C ASP A 79 -42.70 30.70 -62.70
N ILE A 80 -42.09 31.72 -63.30
CA ILE A 80 -40.88 32.36 -62.75
C ILE A 80 -41.18 32.93 -61.36
N ALA A 81 -42.31 33.61 -61.17
CA ALA A 81 -42.70 34.16 -59.87
C ALA A 81 -42.94 33.05 -58.83
N LYS A 82 -43.60 31.95 -59.23
CA LYS A 82 -43.82 30.78 -58.35
C LYS A 82 -42.50 30.13 -57.94
N PHE A 83 -41.61 29.84 -58.89
CA PHE A 83 -40.33 29.22 -58.56
C PHE A 83 -39.44 30.11 -57.70
N LYS A 84 -39.47 31.43 -57.90
CA LYS A 84 -38.78 32.37 -57.00
C LYS A 84 -39.32 32.28 -55.58
N ALA A 85 -40.64 32.34 -55.41
CA ALA A 85 -41.28 32.21 -54.11
C ALA A 85 -40.98 30.85 -53.45
N GLU A 86 -41.05 29.75 -54.20
CA GLU A 86 -40.71 28.41 -53.71
C GLU A 86 -39.24 28.29 -53.32
N THR A 87 -38.33 28.92 -54.09
CA THR A 87 -36.90 28.96 -53.77
C THR A 87 -36.65 29.73 -52.47
N GLU A 88 -37.28 30.91 -52.30
CA GLU A 88 -37.17 31.69 -51.07
C GLU A 88 -37.71 30.93 -49.86
N ILE A 89 -38.83 30.21 -50.01
CA ILE A 89 -39.37 29.34 -48.95
C ILE A 89 -38.41 28.19 -48.64
N ALA A 90 -37.83 27.55 -49.65
CA ALA A 90 -36.88 26.45 -49.47
C ALA A 90 -35.58 26.92 -48.78
N GLU A 91 -35.07 28.10 -49.15
CA GLU A 91 -33.93 28.74 -48.50
C GLU A 91 -34.24 29.08 -47.04
N ALA A 92 -35.39 29.70 -46.77
CA ALA A 92 -35.83 30.01 -45.41
C ALA A 92 -35.96 28.74 -44.54
N ASN A 93 -36.50 27.66 -45.10
CA ASN A 93 -36.60 26.37 -44.42
C ASN A 93 -35.22 25.77 -44.13
N ARG A 94 -34.32 25.74 -45.12
CA ARG A 94 -32.95 25.26 -44.94
C ARG A 94 -32.23 26.04 -43.84
N ASP A 95 -32.32 27.35 -43.88
CA ASP A 95 -31.65 28.23 -42.91
C ASP A 95 -32.26 28.09 -41.50
N TYR A 96 -33.58 27.90 -41.41
CA TYR A 96 -34.25 27.58 -40.15
C TYR A 96 -33.76 26.25 -39.57
N GLU A 97 -33.67 25.20 -40.40
CA GLU A 97 -33.18 23.88 -39.97
C GLU A 97 -31.73 23.92 -39.53
N LEU A 98 -30.87 24.64 -40.27
CA LEU A 98 -29.46 24.84 -39.90
C LEU A 98 -29.34 25.54 -38.54
N LYS A 99 -30.05 26.64 -38.33
CA LYS A 99 -30.05 27.36 -37.03
C LYS A 99 -30.59 26.48 -35.91
N ARG A 100 -31.66 25.73 -36.15
CA ARG A 100 -32.23 24.79 -35.17
C ARG A 100 -31.21 23.72 -34.78
N ALA A 101 -30.50 23.15 -35.74
CA ALA A 101 -29.45 22.17 -35.50
C ALA A 101 -28.27 22.77 -34.72
N GLU A 102 -27.83 23.97 -35.09
CA GLU A 102 -26.77 24.71 -34.41
C GLU A 102 -27.14 25.01 -32.95
N TYR A 103 -28.34 25.53 -32.70
CA TYR A 103 -28.83 25.76 -31.34
C TYR A 103 -28.98 24.45 -30.55
N SER A 104 -29.44 23.37 -31.17
CA SER A 104 -29.51 22.07 -30.50
C SER A 104 -28.11 21.58 -30.12
N ALA A 105 -27.12 21.72 -31.00
CA ALA A 105 -25.72 21.39 -30.69
C ALA A 105 -25.16 22.26 -29.56
N MET A 106 -25.44 23.57 -29.57
CA MET A 106 -25.06 24.48 -28.48
C MET A 106 -25.73 24.11 -27.15
N VAL A 107 -27.03 23.79 -27.15
CA VAL A 107 -27.74 23.36 -25.94
C VAL A 107 -27.16 22.05 -25.42
N ASN A 108 -26.90 21.08 -26.29
CA ASN A 108 -26.33 19.79 -25.91
C ASN A 108 -24.90 19.93 -25.37
N THR A 109 -24.06 20.75 -25.98
CA THR A 109 -22.71 21.01 -25.48
C THR A 109 -22.74 21.74 -24.14
N LYS A 110 -23.61 22.75 -23.97
CA LYS A 110 -23.80 23.43 -22.69
C LYS A 110 -24.35 22.52 -21.61
N LYS A 111 -25.29 21.64 -21.95
CA LYS A 111 -25.81 20.62 -21.03
C LYS A 111 -24.72 19.64 -20.62
N ALA A 112 -23.94 19.11 -21.57
CA ALA A 112 -22.80 18.25 -21.26
C ALA A 112 -21.74 18.94 -20.40
N GLN A 113 -21.46 20.23 -20.63
CA GLN A 113 -20.59 21.04 -19.77
C GLN A 113 -21.16 21.20 -18.35
N ALA A 114 -22.46 21.43 -18.22
CA ALA A 114 -23.13 21.54 -16.92
C ALA A 114 -23.11 20.21 -16.17
N ASP A 115 -23.42 19.10 -16.85
CA ASP A 115 -23.38 17.75 -16.30
C ASP A 115 -21.96 17.39 -15.84
N LEU A 116 -20.95 17.65 -16.68
CA LEU A 116 -19.54 17.43 -16.31
C LEU A 116 -19.12 18.29 -15.12
N SER A 117 -19.55 19.56 -15.07
CA SER A 117 -19.24 20.46 -13.94
C SER A 117 -19.87 19.94 -12.65
N TYR A 118 -21.12 19.46 -12.72
CA TYR A 118 -21.80 18.84 -11.59
C TYR A 118 -21.09 17.57 -11.12
N GLU A 119 -20.65 16.71 -12.05
CA GLU A 119 -19.89 15.50 -11.72
C GLU A 119 -18.53 15.83 -11.08
N ILE A 120 -17.79 16.80 -11.62
CA ILE A 120 -16.53 17.25 -11.04
C ILE A 120 -16.74 17.76 -9.62
N GLU A 121 -17.76 18.58 -9.39
CA GLU A 121 -18.03 19.13 -8.06
C GLU A 121 -18.46 18.04 -7.07
N ARG A 122 -19.29 17.09 -7.53
CA ARG A 122 -19.64 15.89 -6.74
C ARG A 122 -18.40 15.08 -6.36
N GLN A 123 -17.47 14.87 -7.29
CA GLN A 123 -16.22 14.15 -7.00
C GLN A 123 -15.31 14.90 -6.04
N LYS A 124 -15.19 16.23 -6.18
CA LYS A 124 -14.46 17.08 -5.21
C LYS A 124 -15.08 16.98 -3.82
N MET A 125 -16.41 17.09 -3.73
CA MET A 125 -17.12 16.97 -2.45
C MET A 125 -16.91 15.59 -1.84
N ASN A 126 -17.00 14.51 -2.63
CA ASN A 126 -16.69 13.16 -2.17
C ASN A 126 -15.23 13.01 -1.69
N GLN A 127 -14.28 13.65 -2.39
CA GLN A 127 -12.88 13.64 -1.97
C GLN A 127 -12.68 14.40 -0.64
N LEU A 128 -13.35 15.54 -0.47
CA LEU A 128 -13.34 16.30 0.78
C LEU A 128 -13.98 15.50 1.92
N LEU A 129 -15.16 14.92 1.69
CA LEU A 129 -15.82 14.05 2.65
C LEU A 129 -14.93 12.88 3.06
N LYS A 130 -14.29 12.21 2.10
CA LYS A 130 -13.38 11.09 2.38
C LYS A 130 -12.13 11.51 3.15
N LYS A 131 -11.60 12.72 2.90
CA LYS A 131 -10.51 13.30 3.69
C LYS A 131 -10.96 13.55 5.13
N GLU A 132 -12.15 14.10 5.31
CA GLU A 132 -12.73 14.37 6.64
C GLU A 132 -13.07 13.07 7.39
N GLU A 133 -13.63 12.08 6.71
CA GLU A 133 -13.85 10.74 7.28
C GLU A 133 -12.54 10.10 7.72
N PHE A 134 -11.46 10.29 6.96
CA PHE A 134 -10.14 9.78 7.34
C PHE A 134 -9.54 10.56 8.52
N SER A 135 -9.69 11.89 8.59
CA SER A 135 -9.23 12.67 9.74
C SER A 135 -9.97 12.26 11.01
N VAL A 136 -11.29 12.06 10.94
CA VAL A 136 -12.10 11.53 12.05
C VAL A 136 -11.58 10.15 12.47
N LYS A 137 -11.36 9.22 11.53
CA LYS A 137 -10.79 7.89 11.83
C LYS A 137 -9.40 7.95 12.47
N MET A 138 -8.56 8.90 12.06
CA MET A 138 -7.23 9.12 12.66
C MET A 138 -7.37 9.61 14.10
N VAL A 139 -8.27 10.56 14.36
CA VAL A 139 -8.56 11.04 15.72
C VAL A 139 -9.14 9.92 16.59
N GLU A 140 -10.05 9.09 16.06
CA GLU A 140 -10.59 7.92 16.75
C GLU A 140 -9.47 6.92 17.10
N LYS A 141 -8.59 6.60 16.14
CA LYS A 141 -7.43 5.72 16.38
C LYS A 141 -6.45 6.31 17.38
N GLU A 142 -6.09 7.58 17.27
CA GLU A 142 -5.24 8.25 18.26
C GLU A 142 -5.89 8.23 19.65
N SER A 143 -7.20 8.46 19.72
CA SER A 143 -7.93 8.42 20.99
C SER A 143 -7.97 7.02 21.58
N ALA A 144 -8.11 5.99 20.74
CA ALA A 144 -8.01 4.59 21.14
C ALA A 144 -6.61 4.24 21.66
N ILE A 145 -5.55 4.64 20.96
CA ILE A 145 -4.16 4.45 21.43
C ILE A 145 -3.96 5.15 22.77
N LYS A 146 -4.41 6.41 22.92
CA LYS A 146 -4.33 7.14 24.19
C LYS A 146 -5.10 6.45 25.32
N LEU A 147 -6.21 5.79 25.02
CA LEU A 147 -6.95 5.00 26.00
C LEU A 147 -6.19 3.72 26.38
N GLU A 148 -5.68 2.98 25.39
CA GLU A 148 -4.86 1.77 25.60
C GLU A 148 -3.59 2.09 26.40
N GLU A 149 -2.88 3.17 26.08
CA GLU A 149 -1.73 3.65 26.85
C GLU A 149 -2.10 3.93 28.31
N LYS A 150 -3.24 4.59 28.55
CA LYS A 150 -3.73 4.82 29.92
C LYS A 150 -4.09 3.52 30.64
N GLU A 151 -4.65 2.53 29.94
CA GLU A 151 -4.94 1.22 30.49
C GLU A 151 -3.67 0.44 30.82
N ILE A 152 -2.65 0.49 29.94
CA ILE A 152 -1.32 -0.08 30.20
C ILE A 152 -0.72 0.56 31.45
N VAL A 153 -0.73 1.89 31.57
CA VAL A 153 -0.20 2.58 32.76
C VAL A 153 -0.97 2.19 34.03
N ARG A 154 -2.31 2.05 33.96
CA ARG A 154 -3.09 1.55 35.10
C ARG A 154 -2.66 0.13 35.47
N LYS A 155 -2.53 -0.75 34.47
CA LYS A 155 -2.16 -2.15 34.64
C LYS A 155 -0.73 -2.31 35.16
N GLU A 156 0.21 -1.49 34.70
CA GLU A 156 1.58 -1.41 35.22
C GLU A 156 1.57 -1.01 36.70
N LYS A 157 0.80 0.02 37.08
CA LYS A 157 0.67 0.41 38.50
C LYS A 157 0.01 -0.67 39.36
N GLU A 158 -0.98 -1.38 38.83
CA GLU A 158 -1.60 -2.53 39.50
C GLU A 158 -0.59 -3.67 39.70
N LEU A 159 0.17 -4.03 38.66
CA LEU A 159 1.21 -5.05 38.70
C LEU A 159 2.37 -4.64 39.61
N GLU A 160 2.77 -3.39 39.61
CA GLU A 160 3.77 -2.85 40.53
C GLU A 160 3.29 -3.00 41.98
N SER A 161 2.04 -2.64 42.27
CA SER A 161 1.51 -2.77 43.62
C SER A 161 1.26 -4.21 44.05
N THR A 162 0.87 -5.10 43.14
CA THR A 162 0.53 -6.50 43.47
C THR A 162 1.74 -7.42 43.35
N VAL A 163 2.44 -7.42 42.23
CA VAL A 163 3.54 -8.36 41.99
C VAL A 163 4.84 -7.84 42.60
N ILE A 164 5.22 -6.60 42.32
CA ILE A 164 6.55 -6.09 42.75
C ILE A 164 6.57 -5.90 44.26
N LYS A 165 5.58 -5.23 44.87
CA LYS A 165 5.55 -5.10 46.34
C LYS A 165 5.42 -6.43 47.07
N GLN A 166 4.68 -7.40 46.53
CA GLN A 166 4.64 -8.74 47.14
C GLN A 166 5.96 -9.49 46.94
N ALA A 167 6.63 -9.33 45.79
CA ALA A 167 7.94 -9.90 45.55
C ALA A 167 9.00 -9.28 46.47
N ASP A 168 8.97 -7.96 46.68
CA ASP A 168 9.84 -7.25 47.62
C ASP A 168 9.55 -7.66 49.07
N ALA A 169 8.28 -7.78 49.46
CA ALA A 169 7.89 -8.27 50.77
C ALA A 169 8.37 -9.72 51.00
N ARG A 170 8.21 -10.61 50.01
CA ARG A 170 8.74 -11.98 50.07
C ARG A 170 10.26 -12.01 50.13
N LYS A 171 10.94 -11.18 49.35
CA LYS A 171 12.40 -11.04 49.39
C LYS A 171 12.86 -10.60 50.78
N TYR A 172 12.19 -9.62 51.37
CA TYR A 172 12.49 -9.16 52.73
C TYR A 172 12.23 -10.24 53.78
N GLN A 173 11.12 -10.98 53.67
CA GLN A 173 10.81 -12.12 54.54
C GLN A 173 11.88 -13.21 54.44
N ILE A 174 12.25 -13.62 53.22
CA ILE A 174 13.29 -14.63 53.00
C ILE A 174 14.62 -14.17 53.59
N ILE A 175 15.05 -12.92 53.34
CA ILE A 175 16.30 -12.39 53.91
C ILE A 175 16.23 -12.41 55.45
N SER A 176 15.14 -11.94 56.04
CA SER A 176 14.95 -11.93 57.49
C SER A 176 14.93 -13.35 58.08
N GLU A 177 14.29 -14.31 57.42
CA GLU A 177 14.29 -15.72 57.82
C GLU A 177 15.68 -16.34 57.68
N THR A 178 16.40 -16.05 56.59
CA THR A 178 17.78 -16.52 56.42
C THR A 178 18.72 -15.93 57.45
N ASP A 179 18.57 -14.64 57.79
CA ASP A 179 19.36 -13.98 58.82
C ASP A 179 19.04 -14.55 60.21
N ALA A 180 17.75 -14.77 60.50
CA ALA A 180 17.32 -15.40 61.75
C ALA A 180 17.83 -16.84 61.87
N ASN A 181 17.80 -17.62 60.78
CA ASN A 181 18.33 -18.98 60.74
C ASN A 181 19.86 -19.01 60.86
N ALA A 182 20.56 -18.08 60.19
CA ALA A 182 22.00 -17.92 60.33
C ALA A 182 22.38 -17.56 61.77
N TYR A 183 21.61 -16.68 62.42
CA TYR A 183 21.80 -16.32 63.81
C TYR A 183 21.57 -17.51 64.76
N LYS A 184 20.46 -18.25 64.58
CA LYS A 184 20.18 -19.49 65.35
C LYS A 184 21.28 -20.52 65.18
N LEU A 185 21.71 -20.79 63.95
CA LEU A 185 22.77 -21.75 63.67
C LEU A 185 24.11 -21.32 64.30
N ALA A 186 24.44 -20.03 64.26
CA ALA A 186 25.62 -19.49 64.93
C ALA A 186 25.55 -19.66 66.45
N GLU A 187 24.38 -19.43 67.06
CA GLU A 187 24.21 -19.58 68.50
C GLU A 187 24.18 -21.06 68.95
N GLU A 188 23.56 -21.95 68.17
CA GLU A 188 23.68 -23.40 68.38
C GLU A 188 25.12 -23.88 68.22
N ALA A 189 25.86 -23.36 67.23
CA ALA A 189 27.28 -23.69 67.05
C ALA A 189 28.12 -23.22 68.24
N LYS A 190 27.86 -22.02 68.78
CA LYS A 190 28.48 -21.55 70.03
C LYS A 190 28.09 -22.41 71.22
N GLY A 191 26.81 -22.79 71.34
CA GLY A 191 26.30 -23.67 72.40
C GLY A 191 26.93 -25.05 72.36
N LYS A 192 27.06 -25.66 71.18
CA LYS A 192 27.78 -26.93 70.97
C LYS A 192 29.27 -26.78 71.27
N ALA A 193 29.91 -25.69 70.84
CA ALA A 193 31.31 -25.43 71.16
C ALA A 193 31.55 -25.22 72.67
N ALA A 194 30.63 -24.53 73.36
CA ALA A 194 30.66 -24.38 74.81
C ALA A 194 30.41 -25.72 75.53
N GLY A 195 29.48 -26.55 75.03
CA GLY A 195 29.22 -27.89 75.55
C GLY A 195 30.42 -28.83 75.42
N ILE A 196 31.10 -28.83 74.26
CA ILE A 196 32.33 -29.60 74.05
C ILE A 196 33.45 -29.10 74.98
N ARG A 197 33.59 -27.78 75.17
CA ARG A 197 34.57 -27.21 76.10
C ARG A 197 34.29 -27.61 77.55
N LEU A 198 33.03 -27.57 77.97
CA LEU A 198 32.64 -27.94 79.33
C LEU A 198 32.88 -29.44 79.57
N TYR A 199 32.46 -30.29 78.61
CA TYR A 199 32.68 -31.73 78.67
C TYR A 199 34.17 -32.07 78.68
N GLY A 200 34.98 -31.44 77.82
CA GLY A 200 36.44 -31.63 77.79
C GLY A 200 37.13 -31.20 79.09
N ASN A 201 36.65 -30.14 79.74
CA ASN A 201 37.15 -29.73 81.06
C ASN A 201 36.75 -30.73 82.16
N SER A 202 35.50 -31.20 82.16
CA SER A 202 35.04 -32.21 83.12
C SER A 202 35.76 -33.56 82.93
N GLU A 203 36.06 -33.95 81.69
CA GLU A 203 36.85 -35.15 81.40
C GLU A 203 38.30 -34.97 81.86
N ALA A 204 38.90 -33.80 81.63
CA ALA A 204 40.23 -33.48 82.14
C ALA A 204 40.29 -33.47 83.68
N GLU A 205 39.26 -32.98 84.37
CA GLU A 205 39.15 -33.03 85.83
C GLU A 205 38.95 -34.47 86.33
N ALA A 206 38.09 -35.25 85.68
CA ALA A 206 37.89 -36.66 86.01
C ALA A 206 39.17 -37.49 85.79
N MET A 207 39.95 -37.18 84.75
CA MET A 207 41.22 -37.85 84.47
C MET A 207 42.29 -37.47 85.50
N LYS A 208 42.34 -36.22 85.96
CA LYS A 208 43.20 -35.79 87.09
C LYS A 208 42.81 -36.47 88.39
N ALA A 209 41.52 -36.59 88.69
CA ALA A 209 41.04 -37.30 89.88
C ALA A 209 41.40 -38.80 89.82
N LYS A 210 41.26 -39.44 88.65
CA LYS A 210 41.75 -40.81 88.43
C LYS A 210 43.26 -40.90 88.61
N ALA A 211 44.04 -39.97 88.06
CA ALA A 211 45.50 -39.95 88.21
C ALA A 211 45.95 -39.80 89.67
N ALA A 212 45.25 -38.99 90.48
CA ALA A 212 45.49 -38.88 91.91
C ALA A 212 45.17 -40.19 92.65
N ALA A 213 44.08 -40.88 92.30
CA ALA A 213 43.75 -42.18 92.87
C ALA A 213 44.76 -43.28 92.49
N TYR A 214 45.45 -43.17 91.35
CA TYR A 214 46.53 -44.08 90.95
C TYR A 214 47.88 -43.79 91.64
N ALA A 215 48.08 -42.59 92.18
CA ALA A 215 49.33 -42.19 92.83
C ALA A 215 49.52 -42.85 94.21
N ASP A 216 48.43 -43.20 94.91
CA ASP A 216 48.46 -43.80 96.26
C ASP A 216 48.66 -45.33 96.27
N TYR A 217 48.76 -45.98 95.11
CA TYR A 217 49.00 -47.43 95.00
C TYR A 217 50.51 -47.75 95.11
N ASN A 218 50.94 -48.03 96.33
CA ASN A 218 52.31 -48.44 96.69
C ASN A 218 52.73 -49.74 95.99
N ASP A 219 54.04 -49.94 95.82
CA ASP A 219 54.76 -50.83 94.88
C ASP A 219 54.28 -52.29 94.68
N ALA A 220 53.37 -52.81 95.49
CA ALA A 220 52.74 -54.13 95.31
C ALA A 220 51.73 -54.17 94.14
N ALA A 221 51.05 -53.06 93.81
CA ALA A 221 50.08 -53.01 92.71
C ALA A 221 50.73 -53.00 91.32
N LYS A 222 51.97 -52.51 91.21
CA LYS A 222 52.74 -52.50 89.96
C LYS A 222 53.06 -53.92 89.48
N TYR A 223 53.29 -54.85 90.42
CA TYR A 223 53.50 -56.27 90.09
C TYR A 223 52.18 -57.00 89.77
N GLN A 224 51.08 -56.68 90.46
CA GLN A 224 49.76 -57.23 90.13
C GLN A 224 49.27 -56.77 88.74
N MET A 225 49.52 -55.50 88.39
CA MET A 225 49.19 -54.93 87.08
C MET A 225 50.09 -55.51 85.97
N LEU A 226 51.36 -55.79 86.25
CA LEU A 226 52.24 -56.48 85.30
C LEU A 226 51.76 -57.93 85.02
N ILE A 227 51.29 -58.63 86.06
CA ILE A 227 50.72 -59.98 85.94
C ILE A 227 49.38 -59.96 85.18
N SER A 228 48.55 -58.93 85.35
CA SER A 228 47.26 -58.82 84.64
C SER A 228 47.38 -58.34 83.19
N ILE A 229 48.42 -57.58 82.85
CA ILE A 229 48.70 -57.13 81.49
C ILE A 229 49.52 -58.17 80.70
N MET A 230 50.23 -59.09 81.37
CA MET A 230 51.02 -60.16 80.70
C MET A 230 50.22 -60.98 79.67
N PRO A 231 48.95 -61.36 79.90
CA PRO A 231 48.14 -62.04 78.88
C PRO A 231 47.84 -61.18 77.65
N GLU A 232 47.60 -59.87 77.82
CA GLU A 232 47.34 -58.95 76.69
C GLU A 232 48.62 -58.64 75.92
N LEU A 233 49.74 -58.46 76.62
CA LEU A 233 51.06 -58.26 76.01
C LEU A 233 51.49 -59.53 75.26
N ALA A 234 51.26 -60.72 75.83
CA ALA A 234 51.51 -61.99 75.15
C ALA A 234 50.65 -62.11 73.88
N ARG A 235 49.38 -61.67 73.91
CA ARG A 235 48.51 -61.65 72.72
C ARG A 235 49.00 -60.68 71.66
N ALA A 236 49.35 -59.45 72.03
CA ALA A 236 49.81 -58.40 71.12
C ALA A 236 51.19 -58.71 70.50
N VAL A 237 52.09 -59.39 71.22
CA VAL A 237 53.40 -59.84 70.70
C VAL A 237 53.27 -61.11 69.85
N SER A 238 52.27 -61.96 70.12
CA SER A 238 52.00 -63.16 69.31
C SER A 238 51.22 -62.86 68.03
N GLU A 239 50.51 -61.72 67.95
CA GLU A 239 49.68 -61.35 66.82
C GLU A 239 50.47 -61.22 65.49
N PRO A 240 51.66 -60.57 65.44
CA PRO A 240 52.46 -60.50 64.22
C PRO A 240 53.22 -61.81 63.93
N LEU A 241 53.57 -62.59 64.95
CA LEU A 241 54.26 -63.88 64.78
C LEU A 241 53.30 -64.98 64.27
N SER A 242 52.01 -64.90 64.61
CA SER A 242 50.98 -65.84 64.12
C SER A 242 50.59 -65.63 62.65
N LYS A 243 51.03 -64.54 62.01
CA LYS A 243 50.69 -64.16 60.63
C LYS A 243 51.80 -64.39 59.59
N VAL A 244 52.91 -65.05 59.95
CA VAL A 244 54.03 -65.29 59.03
C VAL A 244 54.30 -66.79 58.87
N ASP A 245 53.62 -67.42 57.90
CA ASP A 245 53.82 -68.85 57.58
C ASP A 245 55.01 -69.12 56.62
N LYS A 246 55.64 -68.09 56.03
CA LYS A 246 56.78 -68.28 55.11
C LYS A 246 57.61 -67.01 54.89
N ILE A 247 58.85 -66.98 55.40
CA ILE A 247 59.85 -66.00 54.97
C ILE A 247 60.52 -66.57 53.71
N VAL A 248 60.25 -65.98 52.55
CA VAL A 248 60.95 -66.29 51.30
C VAL A 248 61.97 -65.17 51.05
N MET A 249 63.23 -65.46 51.34
CA MET A 249 64.38 -64.65 50.95
C MET A 249 64.71 -65.00 49.49
N ILE A 250 64.35 -64.12 48.55
CA ILE A 250 64.84 -64.22 47.15
C ILE A 250 66.09 -63.35 47.06
N ASP A 251 67.22 -64.02 47.21
CA ASP A 251 68.43 -63.69 46.48
C ASP A 251 68.53 -64.72 45.34
N SER A 252 68.38 -64.26 44.10
CA SER A 252 68.77 -65.03 42.93
C SER A 252 69.64 -64.15 42.05
N GLY A 253 70.95 -64.34 42.20
CA GLY A 253 71.99 -63.59 41.51
C GLY A 253 71.96 -63.72 39.99
N GLY A 254 72.46 -62.65 39.36
CA GLY A 254 72.67 -62.49 37.93
C GLY A 254 73.38 -61.15 37.65
N ASP A 255 74.66 -61.09 38.00
CA ASP A 255 75.75 -60.16 37.64
C ASP A 255 75.41 -58.72 37.17
N GLY A 256 75.66 -57.72 38.05
CA GLY A 256 75.68 -56.29 37.76
C GLY A 256 74.97 -55.43 38.84
N PRO A 257 75.45 -54.20 39.19
CA PRO A 257 74.99 -53.51 40.40
C PRO A 257 73.55 -52.98 40.30
N SER A 258 72.68 -53.61 41.10
CA SER A 258 71.48 -53.18 41.83
C SER A 258 70.64 -51.98 41.34
N GLY A 259 69.33 -52.24 41.22
CA GLY A 259 68.27 -51.42 40.63
C GLY A 259 67.84 -50.13 41.36
N ALA A 260 68.59 -49.66 42.35
CA ALA A 260 68.37 -48.32 42.91
C ALA A 260 68.78 -47.22 41.91
N THR A 261 69.85 -47.45 41.14
CA THR A 261 70.44 -46.44 40.25
C THR A 261 69.59 -46.13 39.01
N ARG A 262 68.71 -47.05 38.57
CA ARG A 262 67.78 -46.79 37.45
C ARG A 262 66.60 -45.90 37.85
N ILE A 263 66.11 -46.05 39.09
CA ILE A 263 65.07 -45.17 39.63
C ILE A 263 65.65 -43.76 39.83
N THR A 264 66.87 -43.64 40.35
CA THR A 264 67.52 -42.34 40.55
C THR A 264 67.79 -41.60 39.23
N LYS A 265 68.13 -42.33 38.15
CA LYS A 265 68.29 -41.72 36.81
C LYS A 265 66.97 -41.28 36.19
N GLN A 266 65.90 -42.07 36.32
CA GLN A 266 64.57 -41.69 35.82
C GLN A 266 63.96 -40.50 36.58
N VAL A 267 64.21 -40.38 37.89
CA VAL A 267 63.77 -39.22 38.68
C VAL A 267 64.57 -37.97 38.33
N ALA A 268 65.88 -38.10 38.07
CA ALA A 268 66.71 -36.98 37.64
C ALA A 268 66.34 -36.45 36.25
N ASP A 269 66.00 -37.32 35.29
CA ASP A 269 65.58 -36.92 33.94
C ASP A 269 64.20 -36.24 33.94
N VAL A 270 63.27 -36.68 34.80
CA VAL A 270 61.96 -36.03 34.99
C VAL A 270 62.09 -34.65 35.66
N LEU A 271 62.98 -34.53 36.65
CA LEU A 271 63.25 -33.23 37.30
C LEU A 271 63.95 -32.23 36.36
N ALA A 272 64.77 -32.72 35.43
CA ALA A 272 65.45 -31.87 34.44
C ALA A 272 64.49 -31.33 33.35
N GLN A 273 63.40 -32.05 33.03
CA GLN A 273 62.41 -31.65 32.01
C GLN A 273 61.24 -30.84 32.56
N LEU A 274 61.04 -30.81 33.88
CA LEU A 274 59.95 -30.05 34.50
C LEU A 274 59.98 -28.53 34.26
N PRO A 275 61.13 -27.84 34.29
CA PRO A 275 61.18 -26.40 34.05
C PRO A 275 60.73 -26.01 32.64
N THR A 276 61.15 -26.77 31.62
CA THR A 276 60.83 -26.50 30.21
C THR A 276 59.38 -26.79 29.88
N VAL A 277 58.77 -27.81 30.51
CA VAL A 277 57.34 -28.13 30.33
C VAL A 277 56.45 -27.07 30.97
N VAL A 278 56.79 -26.57 32.17
CA VAL A 278 56.03 -25.51 32.85
C VAL A 278 56.18 -24.15 32.17
N GLU A 279 57.38 -23.82 31.65
CA GLU A 279 57.59 -22.61 30.83
C GLU A 279 56.78 -22.65 29.53
N SER A 280 56.74 -23.80 28.85
CA SER A 280 56.03 -23.95 27.57
C SER A 280 54.49 -23.90 27.66
N LEU A 281 53.91 -24.30 28.80
CA LEU A 281 52.46 -24.34 29.01
C LEU A 281 51.90 -23.13 29.76
N SER A 282 52.72 -22.38 30.51
CA SER A 282 52.27 -21.21 31.28
C SER A 282 52.79 -19.86 30.77
N GLY A 283 53.82 -19.85 29.92
CA GLY A 283 54.42 -18.62 29.37
C GLY A 283 55.19 -17.77 30.38
N VAL A 284 55.50 -18.29 31.58
CA VAL A 284 56.19 -17.57 32.65
C VAL A 284 57.57 -18.19 32.92
N ASP A 285 58.65 -17.43 32.69
CA ASP A 285 60.04 -17.80 33.00
C ASP A 285 60.26 -17.90 34.52
N LEU A 286 60.39 -19.12 35.03
CA LEU A 286 60.61 -19.39 36.47
C LEU A 286 61.93 -18.79 36.98
N LYS A 287 62.95 -18.65 36.11
CA LYS A 287 64.22 -17.98 36.45
C LYS A 287 64.04 -16.50 36.80
N LYS A 288 63.17 -15.76 36.08
CA LYS A 288 62.91 -14.34 36.36
C LYS A 288 62.09 -14.12 37.63
N LEU A 289 61.25 -15.09 37.99
CA LEU A 289 60.42 -15.04 39.20
C LEU A 289 61.26 -15.36 40.45
N LEU A 290 62.26 -16.22 40.32
CA LEU A 290 63.22 -16.54 41.39
C LEU A 290 64.23 -15.41 41.64
N GLU A 291 64.70 -14.72 40.58
CA GLU A 291 65.53 -13.51 40.71
C GLU A 291 64.79 -12.34 41.37
N ARG A 292 63.47 -12.20 41.12
CA ARG A 292 62.61 -11.21 41.81
C ARG A 292 62.39 -11.51 43.29
N PHE A 293 62.48 -12.77 43.70
CA PHE A 293 62.37 -13.19 45.11
C PHE A 293 63.73 -13.21 45.85
N GLY A 294 64.86 -13.32 45.13
CA GLY A 294 66.21 -13.33 45.69
C GLY A 294 66.87 -11.96 45.91
N GLN A 295 66.29 -10.88 45.38
CA GLN A 295 66.80 -9.50 45.49
C GLN A 295 65.89 -8.59 46.35
N GLY A 296 65.28 -9.17 47.39
CA GLY A 296 64.36 -8.47 48.31
C GLY A 296 64.87 -8.32 49.75
N GLY A 297 66.19 -8.30 49.98
CA GLY A 297 66.73 -8.18 51.33
C GLY A 297 68.21 -7.87 51.38
N ASP A 298 68.59 -6.61 51.12
CA ASP A 298 69.63 -5.92 51.90
C ASP A 298 69.79 -4.44 51.50
N LYS A 299 69.37 -3.54 52.39
CA LYS A 299 70.10 -2.30 52.76
C LYS A 299 69.36 -1.48 53.83
N LYS A 300 69.81 -1.69 55.06
CA LYS A 300 70.11 -0.75 56.16
C LYS A 300 69.08 0.31 56.58
N ALA A 301 68.63 0.14 57.82
CA ALA A 301 68.21 1.19 58.74
C ALA A 301 69.42 1.96 59.33
N ASP A 302 69.25 3.27 59.58
CA ASP A 302 69.82 4.04 60.69
C ASP A 302 69.00 5.35 60.87
N PRO A 303 68.99 6.06 62.02
CA PRO A 303 67.78 6.20 62.82
C PRO A 303 67.41 7.66 63.15
N GLY A 304 66.23 7.81 63.75
CA GLY A 304 66.05 8.77 64.84
C GLY A 304 65.31 10.08 64.52
N LYS A 305 64.23 10.26 65.29
CA LYS A 305 63.73 11.53 65.85
C LYS A 305 63.11 12.52 64.83
N LYS A 306 61.96 13.13 65.08
CA LYS A 306 61.18 13.35 66.29
C LYS A 306 59.81 13.92 65.87
N ASP A 307 58.82 13.65 66.71
CA ASP A 307 57.80 14.58 67.23
C ASP A 307 57.18 15.61 66.29
N GLY A 308 55.85 15.68 66.30
CA GLY A 308 55.17 16.93 66.01
C GLY A 308 53.74 16.80 65.55
N GLU A 309 52.84 16.77 66.52
CA GLU A 309 51.45 17.22 66.41
C GLU A 309 51.26 18.43 65.48
N GLY A 310 50.09 18.52 64.85
CA GLY A 310 49.61 19.80 64.35
C GLY A 310 48.57 19.68 63.24
N LYS A 311 47.30 19.60 63.66
CA LYS A 311 46.08 20.14 63.02
C LYS A 311 45.93 20.03 61.51
#